data_AF-A0A859DSZ2-F1
#
_entry.id   AF-A0A859DSZ2-F1
#
_cell.length_a   1.000
_cell.length_b   1.000
_cell.length_c   1.000
_cell.angle_alpha   90.00
_cell.angle_beta   90.00
_cell.angle_gamma   90.00
#
_symmetry.space_group_name_H-M   'P 1'
#
loop_
_entity.id
_entity.type
_entity.pdbx_description
1 polymer ?
#
loop_
_entity_poly.entity_id
_entity_poly.type
_entity_poly.pdbx_seq_one_letter_code
_entity_poly.pdbx_strand_id
1 'polypeptide(L)'
;MKFTPEQKEILCSMLEHRRFPVVRFELHREDDPKHWKIERNYIYMTAPADSDELVAARSEALCTLMEQGVIFIDYTIHTWVQGDYDVYYHSKLYENLCHTMLQQANSPQTEYDLPYMRKGYVSFTPVFLRRLPRQQDPYESQHAE
;
A
#
# COMPACT_ATOMS: atom_id res chain seq x y z
N MET A 1 20.99 8.56 -5.42
CA MET A 1 20.03 7.45 -5.21
C MET A 1 19.48 7.06 -6.57
N LYS A 2 19.52 5.77 -6.94
CA LYS A 2 19.02 5.31 -8.24
C LYS A 2 17.77 4.47 -8.00
N PHE A 3 16.64 4.93 -8.53
CA PHE A 3 15.36 4.22 -8.44
C PHE A 3 15.15 3.32 -9.67
N THR A 4 14.54 2.15 -9.47
CA THR A 4 14.07 1.28 -10.57
C THR A 4 12.91 1.96 -11.31
N PRO A 5 12.53 1.49 -12.52
CA PRO A 5 11.35 1.98 -13.20
C PRO A 5 10.08 1.95 -12.32
N GLU A 6 9.83 0.83 -11.65
CA GLU A 6 8.65 0.62 -10.79
C GLU A 6 8.64 1.58 -9.60
N GLN A 7 9.80 1.79 -8.97
CA GLN A 7 9.95 2.76 -7.90
C GLN A 7 9.66 4.18 -8.39
N LYS A 8 10.14 4.56 -9.58
CA LYS A 8 9.86 5.89 -10.14
C LYS A 8 8.37 6.07 -10.43
N GLU A 9 7.72 5.06 -11.00
CA GLU A 9 6.28 5.10 -11.26
C GLU A 9 5.47 5.33 -9.98
N ILE A 10 5.79 4.59 -8.91
CA ILE A 10 5.17 4.78 -7.58
C ILE A 10 5.39 6.20 -7.08
N LEU A 11 6.64 6.68 -7.09
CA LEU A 11 6.98 8.02 -6.57
C LEU A 11 6.30 9.13 -7.38
N CYS A 12 6.24 9.00 -8.71
CA CYS A 12 5.51 9.94 -9.58
C CYS A 12 4.02 9.92 -9.27
N SER A 13 3.40 8.74 -9.17
CA SER A 13 1.98 8.61 -8.82
C SER A 13 1.67 9.21 -7.44
N MET A 14 2.56 9.03 -6.45
CA MET A 14 2.43 9.70 -5.15
C MET A 14 2.49 11.23 -5.21
N LEU A 15 3.19 11.82 -6.18
CA LEU A 15 3.25 13.27 -6.37
C LEU A 15 1.97 13.82 -7.04
N GLU A 16 1.35 13.02 -7.90
CA GLU A 16 0.13 13.39 -8.64
C GLU A 16 -1.14 13.23 -7.79
N HIS A 17 -1.11 12.36 -6.77
CA HIS A 17 -2.26 12.08 -5.93
C HIS A 17 -2.08 12.59 -4.51
N ARG A 18 -3.12 13.26 -3.98
CA ARG A 18 -3.15 13.71 -2.58
C ARG A 18 -3.03 12.56 -1.57
N ARG A 19 -3.48 11.36 -1.94
CA ARG A 19 -3.50 10.16 -1.11
C ARG A 19 -3.04 8.98 -1.95
N PHE A 20 -2.32 8.07 -1.30
CA PHE A 20 -1.80 6.88 -1.95
C PHE A 20 -2.24 5.64 -1.13
N PRO A 21 -3.43 5.08 -1.42
CA PRO A 21 -3.97 3.94 -0.66
C PRO A 21 -3.12 2.69 -0.89
N VAL A 22 -2.85 1.98 0.19
CA VAL A 22 -2.15 0.70 0.20
C VAL A 22 -2.87 -0.24 1.15
N VAL A 23 -2.79 -1.53 0.87
CA VAL A 23 -3.47 -2.57 1.65
C VAL A 23 -2.48 -3.62 2.12
N ARG A 24 -2.77 -4.20 3.28
CA ARG A 24 -2.17 -5.43 3.78
C ARG A 24 -3.26 -6.47 3.97
N PHE A 25 -3.04 -7.65 3.40
CA PHE A 25 -3.89 -8.80 3.65
C PHE A 25 -3.39 -9.53 4.89
N GLU A 26 -4.33 -9.74 5.81
CA GLU A 26 -4.11 -10.42 7.07
C GLU A 26 -5.06 -11.60 7.16
N LEU A 27 -4.60 -12.66 7.82
CA LEU A 27 -5.43 -13.78 8.21
C LEU A 27 -5.61 -13.72 9.71
N HIS A 28 -6.86 -13.75 10.14
CA HIS A 28 -7.27 -13.63 11.53
C HIS A 28 -7.97 -14.91 11.96
N ARG A 29 -8.01 -15.08 13.27
CA ARG A 29 -8.87 -16.04 13.94
C ARG A 29 -10.04 -15.29 14.57
N GLU A 30 -11.27 -15.67 14.25
CA GLU A 30 -12.48 -14.97 14.71
C GLU A 30 -12.63 -15.00 16.24
N ASP A 31 -12.26 -16.12 16.88
CA ASP A 31 -12.37 -16.30 18.34
C ASP A 31 -11.17 -15.76 19.15
N ASP A 32 -10.07 -15.38 18.49
CA ASP A 32 -8.90 -14.77 19.12
C ASP A 32 -8.37 -13.57 18.31
N PRO A 33 -8.77 -12.33 18.65
CA PRO A 33 -8.34 -11.12 17.97
C PRO A 33 -6.83 -10.84 18.00
N LYS A 34 -6.06 -11.53 18.87
CA LYS A 34 -4.60 -11.41 18.90
C LYS A 34 -3.92 -12.43 18.00
N HIS A 35 -4.64 -13.43 17.52
CA HIS A 35 -4.14 -14.47 16.65
C HIS A 35 -4.36 -14.08 15.19
N TRP A 36 -3.34 -13.47 14.61
CA TRP A 36 -3.35 -13.07 13.22
C TRP A 36 -1.94 -13.12 12.63
N LYS A 37 -1.88 -13.26 11.30
CA LYS A 37 -0.64 -13.15 10.54
C LYS A 37 -0.82 -12.28 9.30
N ILE A 38 0.29 -11.79 8.77
CA ILE A 38 0.33 -11.12 7.47
C ILE A 38 0.44 -12.19 6.40
N GLU A 39 -0.49 -12.19 5.44
CA GLU A 39 -0.44 -13.07 4.27
C GLU A 39 0.29 -12.38 3.12
N ARG A 40 -0.07 -11.12 2.84
CA ARG A 40 0.60 -10.29 1.83
C ARG A 40 0.65 -8.83 2.29
N ASN A 41 1.80 -8.18 2.10
CA ASN A 41 2.05 -6.83 2.57
C ASN A 41 2.29 -5.86 1.40
N TYR A 42 2.11 -4.57 1.65
CA TYR A 42 2.41 -3.46 0.73
C TYR A 42 1.68 -3.55 -0.62
N ILE A 43 0.43 -4.01 -0.62
CA ILE A 43 -0.36 -4.21 -1.83
C ILE A 43 -0.82 -2.84 -2.34
N TYR A 44 -0.36 -2.47 -3.53
CA TYR A 44 -0.84 -1.31 -4.27
C TYR A 44 -1.45 -1.73 -5.61
N MET A 45 -2.71 -1.33 -5.81
CA MET A 45 -3.48 -1.64 -7.02
C MET A 45 -4.07 -0.36 -7.61
N THR A 46 -4.08 -0.31 -8.94
CA THR A 46 -4.66 0.78 -9.74
C THR A 46 -5.89 0.32 -10.52
N ALA A 47 -6.00 -0.98 -10.80
CA ALA A 47 -7.15 -1.58 -11.44
C ALA A 47 -7.50 -2.93 -10.78
N PRO A 48 -8.78 -3.34 -10.74
CA PRO A 48 -9.17 -4.64 -10.20
C PRO A 48 -8.57 -5.84 -10.95
N ALA A 49 -8.15 -5.61 -12.20
CA ALA A 49 -7.54 -6.58 -13.10
C ALA A 49 -6.00 -6.59 -13.07
N ASP A 50 -5.35 -5.81 -12.18
CA ASP A 50 -3.89 -5.89 -12.01
C ASP A 50 -3.50 -7.34 -11.65
N SER A 51 -2.49 -7.88 -12.35
CA SER A 51 -2.06 -9.27 -12.16
C SER A 51 -1.27 -9.46 -10.85
N ASP A 52 -1.19 -10.70 -10.38
CA ASP A 52 -0.40 -11.06 -9.20
C ASP A 52 1.07 -10.65 -9.36
N GLU A 53 1.66 -10.83 -10.55
CA GLU A 53 3.06 -10.47 -10.83
C GLU A 53 3.27 -8.95 -10.76
N LEU A 54 2.35 -8.16 -11.32
CA LEU A 54 2.42 -6.70 -11.27
C LEU A 54 2.29 -6.19 -9.84
N VAL A 55 1.35 -6.73 -9.07
CA VAL A 55 1.18 -6.39 -7.66
C VAL A 55 2.41 -6.78 -6.84
N ALA A 56 3.03 -7.93 -7.11
CA ALA A 56 4.25 -8.37 -6.44
C ALA A 56 5.42 -7.42 -6.70
N ALA A 57 5.64 -7.02 -7.95
CA ALA A 57 6.70 -6.07 -8.32
C ALA A 57 6.50 -4.70 -7.62
N ARG A 58 5.27 -4.20 -7.57
CA ARG A 58 4.94 -2.96 -6.85
C ARG A 58 5.14 -3.09 -5.33
N SER A 59 4.78 -4.23 -4.76
CA SER A 59 4.95 -4.51 -3.33
C SER A 59 6.42 -4.53 -2.93
N GLU A 60 7.27 -5.16 -3.76
CA GLU A 60 8.72 -5.14 -3.59
C GLU A 60 9.28 -3.72 -3.69
N ALA A 61 8.87 -2.95 -4.70
CA ALA A 61 9.28 -1.56 -4.87
C ALA A 61 8.91 -0.69 -3.65
N LEU A 62 7.69 -0.83 -3.12
CA LEU A 62 7.25 -0.16 -1.89
C LEU A 62 8.10 -0.58 -0.68
N CYS A 63 8.38 -1.87 -0.52
CA CYS A 63 9.22 -2.38 0.56
C CYS A 63 10.62 -1.74 0.51
N THR A 64 11.27 -1.77 -0.65
CA THR A 64 12.59 -1.18 -0.83
C THR A 64 12.58 0.33 -0.63
N LEU A 65 11.56 1.06 -1.09
CA LEU A 65 11.45 2.51 -0.84
C LEU A 65 11.30 2.83 0.64
N MET A 66 10.60 1.98 1.39
CA MET A 66 10.44 2.11 2.84
C MET A 66 11.76 1.83 3.57
N GLU A 67 12.46 0.75 3.22
CA GLU A 67 13.79 0.39 3.76
C GLU A 67 14.84 1.48 3.50
N GLN A 68 14.73 2.13 2.34
CA GLN A 68 15.56 3.27 1.96
C GLN A 68 15.20 4.58 2.68
N GLY A 69 14.13 4.59 3.48
CA GLY A 69 13.63 5.76 4.21
C GLY A 69 13.04 6.84 3.30
N VAL A 70 12.60 6.48 2.09
CA VAL A 70 11.96 7.41 1.13
C VAL A 70 10.50 7.63 1.50
N ILE A 71 9.81 6.54 1.83
CA ILE A 71 8.39 6.53 2.18
C ILE A 71 8.16 5.94 3.57
N PHE A 72 6.99 6.23 4.12
CA PHE A 72 6.42 5.62 5.31
C PHE A 72 5.02 5.11 4.99
N ILE A 73 4.70 3.91 5.48
CA ILE A 73 3.40 3.26 5.28
C ILE A 73 2.70 3.17 6.64
N ASP A 74 1.54 3.81 6.75
CA ASP A 74 0.76 3.84 7.97
C ASP A 74 -0.52 3.01 7.84
N TYR A 75 -0.63 1.97 8.66
CA TYR A 75 -1.82 1.11 8.78
C TYR A 75 -2.63 1.35 10.06
N THR A 76 -2.27 2.37 10.85
CA THR A 76 -2.91 2.73 12.13
C THR A 76 -3.95 3.85 11.98
N ILE A 77 -3.91 4.53 10.84
CA ILE A 77 -4.83 5.61 10.50
C ILE A 77 -6.25 5.10 10.24
N HIS A 78 -7.22 5.93 10.63
CA HIS A 78 -8.61 5.69 10.29
C HIS A 78 -8.83 6.04 8.82
N THR A 79 -9.30 5.07 8.06
CA THR A 79 -9.49 5.20 6.61
C THR A 79 -10.95 5.56 6.32
N TRP A 80 -11.22 6.86 6.33
CA TRP A 80 -12.59 7.40 6.23
C TRP A 80 -13.17 7.42 4.82
N VAL A 81 -12.33 7.25 3.79
CA VAL A 81 -12.76 7.34 2.39
C VAL A 81 -12.75 5.96 1.78
N GLN A 82 -13.93 5.33 1.84
CA GLN A 82 -14.16 3.98 1.31
C GLN A 82 -13.72 3.85 -0.16
N GLY A 83 -13.99 4.87 -0.97
CA GLY A 83 -13.68 4.87 -2.41
C GLY A 83 -12.19 4.71 -2.75
N ASP A 84 -11.27 5.05 -1.85
CA ASP A 84 -9.84 4.82 -2.09
C ASP A 84 -9.48 3.33 -2.09
N TYR A 85 -10.36 2.48 -1.57
CA TYR A 85 -10.11 1.04 -1.40
C TYR A 85 -11.02 0.14 -2.24
N ASP A 86 -11.95 0.70 -3.02
CA ASP A 86 -12.92 -0.06 -3.82
C ASP A 86 -12.21 -0.99 -4.82
N VAL A 87 -11.10 -0.52 -5.41
CA VAL A 87 -10.27 -1.32 -6.34
C VAL A 87 -9.83 -2.66 -5.74
N TYR A 88 -9.52 -2.68 -4.44
CA TYR A 88 -9.05 -3.88 -3.75
C TYR A 88 -10.20 -4.84 -3.45
N TYR A 89 -11.37 -4.33 -3.05
CA TYR A 89 -12.55 -5.17 -2.79
C TYR A 89 -13.07 -5.84 -4.07
N HIS A 90 -12.90 -5.20 -5.22
CA HIS A 90 -13.27 -5.76 -6.53
C HIS A 90 -12.14 -6.57 -7.18
N SER A 91 -10.97 -6.67 -6.56
CA SER A 91 -9.82 -7.36 -7.13
C SER A 91 -9.96 -8.89 -7.07
N LYS A 92 -9.39 -9.56 -8.08
CA LYS A 92 -9.28 -11.03 -8.05
C LYS A 92 -8.39 -11.51 -6.89
N LEU A 93 -7.39 -10.71 -6.53
CA LEU A 93 -6.47 -10.97 -5.42
C LEU A 93 -7.22 -11.12 -4.08
N TYR A 94 -8.12 -10.19 -3.77
CA TYR A 94 -8.92 -10.27 -2.53
C TYR A 94 -9.97 -11.37 -2.60
N GLU A 95 -10.61 -11.56 -3.76
CA GLU A 95 -11.56 -12.66 -3.97
C GLU A 95 -10.90 -14.02 -3.68
N ASN A 96 -9.68 -14.24 -4.20
CA ASN A 96 -8.91 -15.47 -3.98
C ASN A 96 -8.57 -15.69 -2.50
N LEU A 97 -8.22 -14.63 -1.76
CA LEU A 97 -7.98 -14.69 -0.32
C LEU A 97 -9.24 -15.17 0.42
N CYS A 98 -10.39 -14.58 0.11
CA CYS A 98 -11.67 -14.97 0.71
C CYS A 98 -12.05 -16.41 0.40
N HIS A 99 -11.93 -16.84 -0.86
CA HIS A 99 -12.19 -18.25 -1.25
C HIS A 99 -11.27 -19.23 -0.51
N THR A 100 -9.99 -18.89 -0.39
CA THR A 100 -9.02 -19.73 0.33
C THR A 100 -9.44 -19.89 1.80
N MET A 101 -9.84 -18.81 2.46
CA MET A 101 -10.31 -18.87 3.85
C MET A 101 -11.62 -19.63 3.99
N LEU A 102 -12.59 -19.46 3.08
CA LEU A 102 -13.84 -20.21 3.09
C LEU A 102 -13.61 -21.72 2.94
N GLN A 103 -12.67 -22.13 2.10
CA GLN A 103 -12.30 -23.53 1.93
C GLN A 103 -11.63 -24.08 3.20
N GLN A 104 -10.77 -23.30 3.85
CA GLN A 104 -10.08 -23.70 5.07
C GLN A 104 -11.02 -23.74 6.29
N ALA A 105 -11.98 -22.83 6.42
CA ALA A 105 -12.88 -22.76 7.57
C ALA A 105 -13.69 -24.05 7.82
N ASN A 106 -13.88 -24.89 6.80
CA ASN A 106 -14.56 -26.18 6.92
C ASN A 106 -13.67 -27.30 7.52
N SER A 107 -12.38 -27.05 7.74
CA SER A 107 -11.46 -27.99 8.35
C SER A 107 -11.33 -27.76 9.86
N PRO A 108 -11.50 -28.79 10.71
CA PRO A 108 -11.38 -28.66 12.17
C PRO A 108 -9.95 -28.36 12.66
N GLN A 109 -8.95 -28.32 11.78
CA GLN A 109 -7.55 -28.00 12.09
C GLN A 109 -7.12 -26.61 11.61
N THR A 110 -8.07 -25.77 11.19
CA THR A 110 -7.74 -24.48 10.59
C THR A 110 -7.25 -23.47 11.62
N GLU A 111 -6.08 -22.89 11.33
CA GLU A 111 -5.39 -21.90 12.17
C GLU A 111 -5.99 -20.49 12.02
N TYR A 112 -6.51 -20.15 10.83
CA TYR A 112 -7.13 -18.86 10.52
C TYR A 112 -8.40 -19.05 9.69
N ASP A 113 -9.47 -18.34 10.04
CA ASP A 113 -10.80 -18.49 9.43
C ASP A 113 -11.37 -17.17 8.89
N LEU A 114 -10.71 -16.04 9.14
CA LEU A 114 -11.18 -14.73 8.76
C LEU A 114 -10.16 -13.99 7.87
N PRO A 115 -10.48 -13.71 6.59
CA PRO A 115 -9.68 -12.84 5.75
C PRO A 115 -9.91 -11.37 6.16
N TYR A 116 -8.83 -10.63 6.40
CA TYR A 116 -8.90 -9.23 6.80
C TYR A 116 -8.08 -8.34 5.87
N MET A 117 -8.70 -7.25 5.43
CA MET A 117 -8.06 -6.24 4.60
C MET A 117 -7.70 -5.03 5.46
N ARG A 118 -6.43 -4.94 5.90
CA ARG A 118 -5.96 -3.76 6.61
C ARG A 118 -5.62 -2.66 5.62
N LYS A 119 -6.27 -1.51 5.80
CA LYS A 119 -6.13 -0.34 4.96
C LYS A 119 -5.06 0.60 5.51
N GLY A 120 -4.30 1.24 4.64
CA GLY A 120 -3.30 2.23 5.00
C GLY A 120 -3.05 3.25 3.91
N TYR A 121 -2.19 4.23 4.20
CA TYR A 121 -1.71 5.19 3.23
C TYR A 121 -0.18 5.22 3.22
N VAL A 122 0.35 5.52 2.05
CA VAL A 122 1.77 5.81 1.86
C VAL A 122 1.97 7.32 1.90
N SER A 123 3.06 7.76 2.52
CA SER A 123 3.51 9.16 2.55
C SER A 123 5.02 9.24 2.35
N PHE A 124 5.51 10.37 1.84
CA PHE A 124 6.95 10.63 1.85
C PHE A 124 7.45 10.86 3.27
N THR A 125 8.63 10.36 3.59
CA THR A 125 9.25 10.69 4.88
C THR A 125 9.66 12.17 4.92
N PRO A 126 9.63 12.82 6.10
CA PRO A 126 10.14 14.18 6.24
C PRO A 126 11.62 14.32 5.82
N VAL A 127 12.41 13.26 5.99
CA VAL A 127 13.83 13.23 5.61
C VAL A 127 13.97 13.28 4.10
N PHE A 128 13.18 12.51 3.36
CA PHE A 128 13.21 12.50 1.90
C PHE A 128 12.75 13.83 1.31
N LEU A 129 11.64 14.39 1.83
CA LEU A 129 11.12 15.68 1.35
C LEU A 129 12.13 16.83 1.48
N ARG A 130 12.95 16.84 2.55
CA ARG A 130 14.01 17.85 2.73
C ARG A 130 15.16 17.73 1.73
N ARG A 131 15.32 16.57 1.07
CA ARG A 131 16.37 16.31 0.07
C ARG A 131 15.91 16.65 -1.35
N LEU A 132 14.61 16.87 -1.56
CA LEU A 132 14.11 17.32 -2.85
C LEU A 132 14.57 18.77 -3.10
N PRO A 133 14.99 19.11 -4.33
CA PRO A 133 15.28 20.49 -4.68
C PRO A 133 14.03 21.31 -4.40
N ARG A 134 14.16 22.37 -3.60
CA ARG A 134 13.09 23.37 -3.52
C ARG A 134 12.95 23.97 -4.92
N GLN A 135 11.74 23.91 -5.50
CA GLN A 135 11.47 24.75 -6.65
C GLN A 135 11.74 26.20 -6.21
N GLN A 136 12.61 26.90 -6.93
CA GLN A 136 12.75 28.33 -6.76
C GLN A 136 11.39 28.95 -7.06
N ASP A 137 10.86 29.72 -6.11
CA ASP A 137 9.62 30.46 -6.32
C ASP A 137 9.86 31.42 -7.50
N PRO A 138 9.07 31.35 -8.58
CA PRO A 138 9.25 32.24 -9.73
C PRO A 138 9.01 33.72 -9.39
N TYR A 139 8.50 34.02 -8.19
CA TYR A 139 8.28 35.37 -7.69
C TYR A 139 9.51 36.05 -7.08
N GLU A 140 10.56 35.31 -6.68
CA GLU A 140 11.76 35.94 -6.09
C GLU A 140 12.69 36.56 -7.15
N SER A 141 12.47 36.29 -8.45
CA SER A 141 13.29 36.82 -9.55
C SER A 141 12.79 38.17 -10.11
N GLN A 142 11.69 38.73 -9.60
CA GLN A 142 11.11 39.98 -10.12
C GLN A 142 11.45 41.24 -9.30
N HIS A 143 12.24 41.11 -8.22
CA HIS A 143 12.59 42.25 -7.35
C HIS A 143 14.10 42.42 -7.12
N ALA A 144 14.93 41.81 -7.96
CA ALA A 144 16.37 42.00 -7.97
C ALA A 144 16.79 42.87 -9.16
N GLU A 145 16.35 44.13 -9.18
CA GLU A 145 16.97 45.23 -9.94
C GLU A 145 17.02 46.49 -9.06
#